data_AF-A0A2G2V3U1-F1
#
_entry.id   AF-A0A2G2V3U1-F1
#
_cell.length_a   1.000
_cell.length_b   1.000
_cell.length_c   1.000
_cell.angle_alpha   90.00
_cell.angle_beta   90.00
_cell.angle_gamma   90.00
#
_symmetry.space_group_name_H-M   'P 1'
#
loop_
_entity.id
_entity.type
_entity.pdbx_description
1 polymer ?
#
loop_
_entity_poly.entity_id
_entity_poly.type
_entity_poly.pdbx_seq_one_letter_code
_entity_poly.pdbx_strand_id
1 'polypeptide(L)'
;MVKSKRMKAWASIRNKLAGLTLNCASSIQDNVEVILNDISGMGADISPLQNLLGSFFRLLTSYGQAQSALVDKTTTIKELKPYLKAKKYLELVLRERNEKSEEVSTFCKSLEKARKKVTKLKARQDVAKQEAAEMESKVSTSEEEFSKCSDVSLATAKASKVVEKKKKVLESALQDLVNYKLYLD
;
A
#
# COMPACT_ATOMS: atom_id res chain seq x y z
N MET A 1 73.46 12.08 -65.95
CA MET A 1 72.32 11.12 -65.98
C MET A 1 71.56 10.99 -64.64
N VAL A 2 72.21 11.09 -63.47
CA VAL A 2 71.58 10.82 -62.15
C VAL A 2 70.50 11.83 -61.73
N LYS A 3 70.64 13.13 -62.06
CA LYS A 3 69.64 14.16 -61.70
C LYS A 3 68.28 13.98 -62.40
N SER A 4 68.28 13.50 -63.65
CA SER A 4 67.05 13.31 -64.44
C SER A 4 66.18 12.16 -63.93
N LYS A 5 66.80 11.05 -63.50
CA LYS A 5 66.08 9.91 -62.90
C LYS A 5 65.40 10.30 -61.59
N ARG A 6 66.07 11.13 -60.76
CA ARG A 6 65.53 11.62 -59.49
C ARG A 6 64.30 12.51 -59.65
N MET A 7 64.30 13.40 -60.65
CA MET A 7 63.17 14.28 -60.94
C MET A 7 61.93 13.51 -61.42
N LYS A 8 62.11 12.49 -62.28
CA LYS A 8 61.01 11.64 -62.75
C LYS A 8 60.39 10.82 -61.62
N ALA A 9 61.23 10.28 -60.74
CA ALA A 9 60.82 9.61 -59.52
C ALA A 9 59.95 10.51 -58.62
N TRP A 10 60.41 11.74 -58.37
CA TRP A 10 59.66 12.70 -57.55
C TRP A 10 58.32 13.10 -58.17
N ALA A 11 58.23 13.24 -59.49
CA ALA A 11 56.97 13.51 -60.18
C ALA A 11 55.98 12.34 -60.04
N SER A 12 56.47 11.10 -60.13
CA SER A 12 55.65 9.89 -59.93
C SER A 12 55.06 9.83 -58.52
N ILE A 13 55.88 10.11 -57.51
CA ILE A 13 55.43 10.12 -56.10
C ILE A 13 54.36 11.18 -55.86
N ARG A 14 54.53 12.39 -56.41
CA ARG A 14 53.51 13.47 -56.29
C ARG A 14 52.18 13.08 -56.92
N ASN A 15 52.20 12.43 -58.09
CA ASN A 15 50.98 11.98 -58.74
C ASN A 15 50.28 10.86 -57.94
N LYS A 16 51.05 9.93 -57.36
CA LYS A 16 50.50 8.90 -56.46
C LYS A 16 49.86 9.51 -55.21
N LEU A 17 50.49 10.51 -54.59
CA LEU A 17 49.95 11.23 -53.44
C LEU A 17 48.68 12.02 -53.76
N ALA A 18 48.64 12.69 -54.90
CA ALA A 18 47.49 13.51 -55.33
C ALA A 18 46.23 12.68 -55.64
N GLY A 19 46.39 11.39 -55.95
CA GLY A 19 45.29 10.47 -56.24
C GLY A 19 44.66 9.80 -55.01
N LEU A 20 45.17 10.04 -53.79
CA LEU A 20 44.68 9.38 -52.59
C LEU A 20 43.37 9.98 -52.10
N THR A 21 42.28 9.21 -52.21
CA THR A 21 40.99 9.52 -51.57
C THR A 21 41.03 9.16 -50.07
N LEU A 22 40.74 10.17 -49.24
CA LEU A 22 40.92 10.19 -47.79
C LEU A 22 39.86 9.39 -46.99
N ASN A 23 39.41 8.24 -47.49
CA ASN A 23 38.22 7.58 -46.94
C ASN A 23 38.51 6.42 -45.96
N CYS A 24 39.75 5.92 -45.83
CA CYS A 24 40.11 4.88 -44.86
C CYS A 24 41.56 5.04 -44.36
N ALA A 25 41.76 5.13 -43.04
CA ALA A 25 43.09 5.28 -42.43
C ALA A 25 44.05 4.13 -42.75
N SER A 26 43.55 2.89 -42.88
CA SER A 26 44.33 1.72 -43.31
C SER A 26 44.83 1.86 -44.74
N SER A 27 43.94 2.25 -45.66
CA SER A 27 44.31 2.52 -47.06
C SER A 27 45.34 3.64 -47.18
N ILE A 28 45.26 4.67 -46.32
CA ILE A 28 46.27 5.74 -46.30
C ILE A 28 47.62 5.21 -45.80
N GLN A 29 47.63 4.38 -44.75
CA GLN A 29 48.86 3.77 -44.23
C GLN A 29 49.54 2.88 -45.27
N ASP A 30 48.79 1.98 -45.91
CA ASP A 30 49.31 1.06 -46.94
C ASP A 30 49.87 1.83 -48.14
N ASN A 31 49.17 2.88 -48.58
CA ASN A 31 49.62 3.72 -49.69
C ASN A 31 50.87 4.54 -49.35
N VAL A 32 50.96 5.05 -48.12
CA VAL A 32 52.13 5.77 -47.62
C VAL A 32 53.33 4.83 -47.52
N GLU A 33 53.15 3.58 -47.09
CA GLU A 33 54.20 2.57 -47.04
C GLU A 33 54.76 2.24 -48.43
N VAL A 34 53.90 2.07 -49.43
CA VAL A 34 54.31 1.87 -50.84
C VAL A 34 55.18 3.04 -51.35
N ILE A 35 54.80 4.28 -51.03
CA ILE A 35 55.54 5.47 -51.45
C ILE A 35 56.91 5.56 -50.75
N LEU A 36 56.98 5.21 -49.47
CA LEU A 36 58.24 5.19 -48.72
C LEU A 36 59.21 4.13 -49.29
N ASN A 37 58.70 2.94 -49.63
CA ASN A 37 59.50 1.90 -50.26
C ASN A 37 60.08 2.33 -51.62
N ASP A 38 59.30 3.03 -52.43
CA ASP A 38 59.78 3.64 -53.69
C ASP A 38 60.94 4.62 -53.45
N ILE A 39 60.84 5.48 -52.42
CA ILE A 39 61.88 6.47 -52.07
C ILE A 39 63.14 5.80 -51.52
N SER A 40 62.98 4.77 -50.69
CA SER A 40 64.10 3.99 -50.13
C SER A 40 64.93 3.31 -51.22
N GLY A 41 64.27 2.75 -52.24
CA GLY A 41 64.92 2.15 -53.40
C GLY A 41 65.81 3.10 -54.22
N MET A 42 65.72 4.41 -53.97
CA MET A 42 66.58 5.43 -54.59
C MET A 42 67.84 5.76 -53.78
N GLY A 43 68.09 5.03 -52.67
CA GLY A 43 69.26 5.20 -51.81
C GLY A 43 69.16 6.37 -50.83
N ALA A 44 67.95 6.86 -50.55
CA ALA A 44 67.70 7.88 -49.54
C ALA A 44 67.46 7.25 -48.16
N ASP A 45 68.06 7.81 -47.10
CA ASP A 45 67.70 7.44 -45.73
C ASP A 45 66.34 8.06 -45.37
N ILE A 46 65.37 7.19 -45.15
CA ILE A 46 63.99 7.56 -44.80
C ILE A 46 63.61 7.14 -43.39
N SER A 47 64.55 6.62 -42.60
CA SER A 47 64.31 6.13 -41.24
C SER A 47 63.63 7.17 -40.34
N PRO A 48 64.02 8.46 -40.36
CA PRO A 48 63.34 9.49 -39.56
C PRO A 48 61.86 9.67 -39.96
N LEU A 49 61.55 9.55 -41.25
CA LEU A 49 60.20 9.72 -41.78
C LEU A 49 59.31 8.51 -41.47
N GLN A 50 59.85 7.29 -41.60
CA GLN A 50 59.16 6.06 -41.21
C GLN A 50 58.81 6.06 -39.71
N ASN A 51 59.76 6.47 -38.85
CA ASN A 51 59.52 6.57 -37.41
C ASN A 51 58.46 7.61 -37.05
N LEU A 52 58.48 8.77 -37.71
CA LEU A 52 57.48 9.83 -37.52
C LEU A 52 56.08 9.35 -37.92
N LEU A 53 55.95 8.74 -39.11
CA LEU A 53 54.67 8.24 -39.61
C LEU A 53 54.15 7.07 -38.77
N GLY A 54 55.03 6.15 -38.37
CA GLY A 54 54.66 5.07 -37.45
C GLY A 54 54.14 5.58 -36.11
N SER A 55 54.74 6.66 -35.58
CA SER A 55 54.27 7.33 -34.37
C SER A 55 52.90 8.00 -34.59
N PHE A 56 52.69 8.65 -35.73
CA PHE A 56 51.43 9.29 -36.08
C PHE A 56 50.28 8.28 -36.25
N PHE A 57 50.50 7.17 -36.97
CA PHE A 57 49.48 6.13 -37.14
C PHE A 57 49.14 5.42 -35.82
N ARG A 58 50.14 5.23 -34.95
CA ARG A 58 49.92 4.70 -33.60
C ARG A 58 49.06 5.66 -32.76
N LEU A 59 49.33 6.96 -32.84
CA LEU A 59 48.51 7.98 -32.18
C LEU A 59 47.08 7.98 -32.72
N LEU A 60 46.91 7.95 -34.04
CA LEU A 60 45.60 7.93 -34.69
C LEU A 60 44.77 6.71 -34.26
N THR A 61 45.39 5.53 -34.22
CA THR A 61 44.75 4.29 -33.73
C THR A 61 44.36 4.43 -32.26
N SER A 62 45.26 4.91 -31.41
CA SER A 62 44.98 5.12 -29.98
C SER A 62 43.84 6.11 -29.74
N TYR A 63 43.77 7.16 -30.55
CA TYR A 63 42.71 8.17 -30.51
C TYR A 63 41.36 7.56 -30.92
N GLY A 64 41.32 6.80 -32.02
CA GLY A 64 40.12 6.10 -32.46
C GLY A 64 39.59 5.09 -31.43
N GLN A 65 40.49 4.34 -30.78
CA GLN A 65 40.14 3.43 -29.70
C GLN A 65 39.57 4.16 -28.48
N ALA A 66 40.21 5.26 -28.06
CA ALA A 66 39.73 6.09 -26.96
C ALA A 66 38.35 6.69 -27.26
N GLN A 67 38.12 7.13 -28.50
CA GLN A 67 36.84 7.65 -28.95
C GLN A 67 35.75 6.57 -28.91
N SER A 68 36.03 5.36 -29.42
CA SER A 68 35.10 4.23 -29.35
C SER A 68 34.72 3.90 -27.90
N ALA A 69 35.72 3.79 -27.01
CA ALA A 69 35.48 3.51 -25.60
C ALA A 69 34.64 4.60 -24.91
N LEU A 70 34.78 5.87 -25.33
CA LEU A 70 33.95 6.96 -24.83
C LEU A 70 32.50 6.85 -25.33
N VAL A 71 32.29 6.46 -26.59
CA VAL A 71 30.95 6.20 -27.15
C VAL A 71 30.29 5.04 -26.41
N ASP A 72 30.99 3.93 -26.17
CA ASP A 72 30.46 2.77 -25.45
C ASP A 72 30.01 3.14 -24.03
N LYS A 73 30.86 3.85 -23.28
CA LYS A 73 30.52 4.36 -21.94
C LYS A 73 29.31 5.28 -21.95
N THR A 74 29.21 6.15 -22.97
CA THR A 74 28.07 7.06 -23.13
C THR A 74 26.77 6.28 -23.37
N THR A 75 26.82 5.21 -24.17
CA THR A 75 25.68 4.31 -24.40
C THR A 75 25.27 3.62 -23.10
N THR A 76 26.21 3.04 -22.34
CA THR A 76 25.91 2.43 -21.04
C THR A 76 25.27 3.43 -20.06
N ILE A 77 25.76 4.67 -20.01
CA ILE A 77 25.15 5.72 -19.15
C ILE A 77 23.71 6.02 -19.57
N LYS A 78 23.42 6.08 -20.88
CA LYS A 78 22.05 6.27 -21.39
C LYS A 78 21.13 5.11 -21.00
N GLU A 79 21.62 3.88 -21.06
CA GLU A 79 20.88 2.68 -20.66
C GLU A 79 20.60 2.61 -19.15
N LEU A 80 21.50 3.14 -18.31
CA LEU A 80 21.30 3.18 -16.85
C LEU A 80 20.30 4.25 -16.39
N LYS A 81 20.02 5.27 -17.20
CA LYS A 81 19.09 6.35 -16.87
C LYS A 81 17.67 5.86 -16.53
N PRO A 82 17.01 4.99 -17.33
CA PRO A 82 15.71 4.42 -16.96
C PRO A 82 15.78 3.58 -15.68
N TYR A 83 16.87 2.84 -15.44
CA TYR A 83 17.05 2.05 -14.23
C TYR A 83 17.11 2.94 -12.97
N LEU A 84 17.86 4.04 -13.01
CA LEU A 84 17.91 5.01 -11.92
C LEU A 84 16.54 5.67 -11.66
N LYS A 85 15.77 5.95 -12.73
CA LYS A 85 14.41 6.47 -12.61
C LYS A 85 13.50 5.43 -11.92
N ALA A 86 13.53 4.18 -12.37
CA ALA A 86 12.75 3.08 -11.77
C ALA A 86 13.12 2.87 -10.29
N LYS A 87 14.41 2.91 -9.94
CA LYS A 87 14.89 2.81 -8.56
C LYS A 87 14.28 3.90 -7.66
N LYS A 88 14.27 5.15 -8.11
CA LYS A 88 13.65 6.26 -7.34
C LYS A 88 12.15 6.06 -7.13
N TYR A 89 11.42 5.59 -8.14
CA TYR A 89 10.00 5.27 -7.97
C TYR A 89 9.79 4.13 -6.97
N LEU A 90 10.62 3.09 -7.03
CA LEU A 90 10.54 1.97 -6.08
C LEU A 90 10.78 2.45 -4.63
N GLU A 91 11.77 3.31 -4.40
CA GLU A 91 12.04 3.90 -3.08
C GLU A 91 10.85 4.72 -2.55
N LEU A 92 10.18 5.49 -3.41
CA LEU A 92 8.96 6.22 -3.04
C LEU A 92 7.81 5.29 -2.68
N VAL A 93 7.56 4.27 -3.50
CA VAL A 93 6.49 3.28 -3.26
C VAL A 93 6.73 2.51 -1.96
N LEU A 94 7.99 2.14 -1.66
CA LEU A 94 8.33 1.46 -0.42
C LEU A 94 8.09 2.35 0.81
N ARG A 95 8.39 3.65 0.72
CA ARG A 95 8.11 4.61 1.80
C ARG A 95 6.60 4.75 2.06
N GLU A 96 5.84 4.99 1.01
CA GLU A 96 4.37 5.12 1.10
C GLU A 96 3.73 3.85 1.65
N ARG A 97 4.21 2.67 1.21
CA ARG A 97 3.77 1.38 1.76
C ARG A 97 4.03 1.29 3.26
N ASN A 98 5.22 1.67 3.72
CA ASN A 98 5.57 1.61 5.13
C ASN A 98 4.68 2.54 5.97
N GLU A 99 4.47 3.78 5.52
CA GLU A 99 3.56 4.73 6.18
C GLU A 99 2.13 4.17 6.29
N LYS A 100 1.58 3.64 5.20
CA LYS A 100 0.27 2.98 5.20
C LYS A 100 0.23 1.74 6.10
N SER A 101 1.31 0.99 6.20
CA SER A 101 1.37 -0.20 7.05
C SER A 101 1.32 0.14 8.54
N GLU A 102 1.94 1.24 8.95
CA GLU A 102 1.84 1.74 10.32
C GLU A 102 0.42 2.24 10.62
N GLU A 103 -0.23 2.95 9.69
CA GLU A 103 -1.62 3.37 9.84
C GLU A 103 -2.55 2.16 10.02
N VAL A 104 -2.44 1.14 9.15
CA VAL A 104 -3.21 -0.11 9.26
C VAL A 104 -2.93 -0.81 10.59
N SER A 105 -1.68 -0.85 11.05
CA SER A 105 -1.31 -1.43 12.35
C SER A 105 -2.00 -0.71 13.52
N THR A 106 -2.02 0.62 13.51
CA THR A 106 -2.72 1.41 14.54
C THR A 106 -4.24 1.21 14.49
N PHE A 107 -4.82 1.18 13.30
CA PHE A 107 -6.24 0.89 13.10
C PHE A 107 -6.62 -0.49 13.63
N CYS A 108 -5.84 -1.53 13.29
CA CYS A 108 -6.04 -2.89 13.78
C CYS A 108 -6.01 -2.97 15.32
N LYS A 109 -5.06 -2.30 15.98
CA LYS A 109 -5.00 -2.20 17.46
C LYS A 109 -6.25 -1.52 18.03
N SER A 110 -6.75 -0.47 17.37
CA SER A 110 -7.98 0.22 17.79
C SER A 110 -9.21 -0.68 17.65
N LEU A 111 -9.29 -1.44 16.54
CA LEU A 111 -10.38 -2.36 16.24
C LEU A 111 -10.44 -3.51 17.24
N GLU A 112 -9.28 -4.06 17.64
CA GLU A 112 -9.20 -5.09 18.66
C GLU A 112 -9.74 -4.59 20.02
N LYS A 113 -9.40 -3.35 20.40
CA LYS A 113 -9.96 -2.71 21.61
C LYS A 113 -11.47 -2.53 21.50
N ALA A 114 -11.98 -2.08 20.35
CA ALA A 114 -13.41 -1.93 20.11
C ALA A 114 -14.14 -3.27 20.22
N ARG A 115 -13.59 -4.34 19.61
CA ARG A 115 -14.14 -5.70 19.68
C ARG A 115 -14.24 -6.20 21.12
N LYS A 116 -13.21 -5.96 21.94
CA LYS A 116 -13.22 -6.30 23.38
C LYS A 116 -14.30 -5.52 24.18
N LYS A 117 -14.62 -4.30 23.77
CA LYS A 117 -15.73 -3.53 24.39
C LYS A 117 -17.09 -4.09 23.98
N VAL A 118 -17.26 -4.43 22.70
CA VAL A 118 -18.50 -5.01 22.17
C VAL A 118 -18.81 -6.36 22.84
N THR A 119 -17.81 -7.22 23.05
CA THR A 119 -18.03 -8.51 23.74
C THR A 119 -18.48 -8.30 25.19
N LYS A 120 -17.90 -7.34 25.92
CA LYS A 120 -18.34 -6.98 27.27
C LYS A 120 -19.77 -6.43 27.31
N LEU A 121 -20.14 -5.60 26.33
CA LEU A 121 -21.51 -5.07 26.21
C LEU A 121 -22.51 -6.18 25.92
N LYS A 122 -22.16 -7.12 25.03
CA LYS A 122 -23.01 -8.27 24.73
C LYS A 122 -23.28 -9.11 25.99
N ALA A 123 -22.25 -9.41 26.78
CA ALA A 123 -22.41 -10.12 28.05
C ALA A 123 -23.33 -9.37 29.02
N ARG A 124 -23.20 -8.04 29.13
CA ARG A 124 -24.11 -7.22 29.97
C ARG A 124 -25.54 -7.23 29.47
N GLN A 125 -25.74 -7.19 28.15
CA GLN A 125 -27.07 -7.26 27.55
C GLN A 125 -27.75 -8.60 27.86
N ASP A 126 -27.00 -9.71 27.81
CA ASP A 126 -27.54 -11.03 28.11
C ASP A 126 -27.95 -11.15 29.60
N VAL A 127 -27.13 -10.62 30.51
CA VAL A 127 -27.49 -10.53 31.95
C VAL A 127 -28.73 -9.67 32.15
N ALA A 128 -28.79 -8.48 31.57
CA ALA A 128 -29.93 -7.58 31.70
C ALA A 128 -31.24 -8.20 31.16
N LYS A 129 -31.17 -8.99 30.07
CA LYS A 129 -32.32 -9.74 29.56
C LYS A 129 -32.80 -10.81 30.54
N GLN A 130 -31.87 -11.52 31.17
CA GLN A 130 -32.21 -12.54 32.18
C GLN A 130 -32.86 -11.91 33.41
N GLU A 131 -32.27 -10.82 33.94
CA GLU A 131 -32.83 -10.08 35.08
C GLU A 131 -34.21 -9.51 34.78
N ALA A 132 -34.43 -8.98 33.55
CA ALA A 132 -35.73 -8.48 33.12
C ALA A 132 -36.79 -9.59 33.09
N ALA A 133 -36.47 -10.76 32.54
CA ALA A 133 -37.38 -11.91 32.52
C ALA A 133 -37.72 -12.42 33.93
N GLU A 134 -36.73 -12.43 34.84
CA GLU A 134 -36.96 -12.79 36.24
C GLU A 134 -37.87 -11.77 36.95
N MET A 135 -37.66 -10.47 36.72
CA MET A 135 -38.53 -9.42 37.26
C MET A 135 -39.95 -9.51 36.70
N GLU A 136 -40.11 -9.72 35.39
CA GLU A 136 -41.42 -9.88 34.74
C GLU A 136 -42.19 -11.07 35.32
N SER A 137 -41.51 -12.20 35.57
CA SER A 137 -42.12 -13.35 36.25
C SER A 137 -42.55 -13.02 37.67
N LYS A 138 -41.70 -12.35 38.47
CA LYS A 138 -42.04 -11.96 39.85
C LYS A 138 -43.23 -11.00 39.89
N VAL A 139 -43.27 -10.04 38.97
CA VAL A 139 -44.39 -9.09 38.84
C VAL A 139 -45.67 -9.83 38.48
N SER A 140 -45.63 -10.75 37.51
CA SER A 140 -46.80 -11.55 37.11
C SER A 140 -47.36 -12.37 38.27
N THR A 141 -46.49 -13.04 39.05
CA THR A 141 -46.91 -13.80 40.24
C THR A 141 -47.54 -12.88 41.30
N SER A 142 -46.91 -11.73 41.57
CA SER A 142 -47.44 -10.77 42.54
C SER A 142 -48.78 -10.17 42.10
N GLU A 143 -48.97 -9.91 40.81
CA GLU A 143 -50.22 -9.38 40.25
C GLU A 143 -51.35 -10.42 40.36
N GLU A 144 -51.06 -11.70 40.10
CA GLU A 144 -52.02 -12.79 40.30
C GLU A 144 -52.43 -12.94 41.77
N GLU A 145 -51.47 -12.90 42.70
CA GLU A 145 -51.74 -12.94 44.15
C GLU A 145 -52.59 -11.73 44.59
N PHE A 146 -52.28 -10.54 44.08
CA PHE A 146 -53.05 -9.33 44.39
C PHE A 146 -54.50 -9.43 43.87
N SER A 147 -54.70 -9.96 42.66
CA SER A 147 -56.03 -10.20 42.09
C SER A 147 -56.85 -11.14 42.99
N LYS A 148 -56.26 -12.28 43.40
CA LYS A 148 -56.91 -13.24 44.30
C LYS A 148 -57.31 -12.59 45.63
N CYS A 149 -56.43 -11.76 46.22
CA CYS A 149 -56.72 -11.05 47.47
C CYS A 149 -57.87 -10.05 47.31
N SER A 150 -57.88 -9.32 46.19
CA SER A 150 -58.97 -8.38 45.84
C SER A 150 -60.33 -9.09 45.73
N ASP A 151 -60.37 -10.24 45.06
CA ASP A 151 -61.59 -11.05 44.91
C ASP A 151 -62.13 -11.54 46.26
N VAL A 152 -61.26 -12.02 47.14
CA VAL A 152 -61.62 -12.46 48.50
C VAL A 152 -62.16 -11.28 49.33
N SER A 153 -61.52 -10.11 49.24
CA SER A 153 -61.97 -8.89 49.94
C SER A 153 -63.37 -8.46 49.46
N LEU A 154 -63.60 -8.48 48.15
CA LEU A 154 -64.91 -8.18 47.55
C LEU A 154 -65.99 -9.18 48.00
N ALA A 155 -65.69 -10.48 48.01
CA ALA A 155 -66.60 -11.50 48.48
C ALA A 155 -66.95 -11.32 49.98
N THR A 156 -65.94 -11.01 50.80
CA THR A 156 -66.10 -10.74 52.24
C THR A 156 -66.96 -9.50 52.48
N ALA A 157 -66.74 -8.41 51.73
CA ALA A 157 -67.56 -7.21 51.81
C ALA A 157 -69.03 -7.47 51.44
N LYS A 158 -69.28 -8.32 50.43
CA LYS A 158 -70.64 -8.75 50.06
C LYS A 158 -71.29 -9.57 51.18
N ALA A 159 -70.58 -10.55 51.75
CA ALA A 159 -71.07 -11.37 52.85
C ALA A 159 -71.38 -10.52 54.10
N SER A 160 -70.49 -9.58 54.45
CA SER A 160 -70.69 -8.64 55.56
C SER A 160 -71.95 -7.79 55.38
N LYS A 161 -72.20 -7.25 54.17
CA LYS A 161 -73.46 -6.54 53.85
C LYS A 161 -74.70 -7.42 54.05
N VAL A 162 -74.64 -8.72 53.73
CA VAL A 162 -75.75 -9.66 53.95
C VAL A 162 -75.99 -9.90 55.44
N VAL A 163 -74.91 -10.09 56.21
CA VAL A 163 -75.00 -10.28 57.67
C VAL A 163 -75.60 -9.05 58.34
N GLU A 164 -75.17 -7.84 57.97
CA GLU A 164 -75.75 -6.61 58.52
C GLU A 164 -77.24 -6.44 58.18
N LYS A 165 -77.65 -6.79 56.96
CA LYS A 165 -79.08 -6.81 56.62
C LYS A 165 -79.86 -7.79 57.51
N LYS A 166 -79.34 -9.01 57.73
CA LYS A 166 -79.97 -10.01 58.61
C LYS A 166 -80.05 -9.53 60.06
N LYS A 167 -78.99 -8.88 60.55
CA LYS A 167 -78.96 -8.30 61.90
C LYS A 167 -80.07 -7.28 62.10
N LYS A 168 -80.23 -6.32 61.17
CA LYS A 168 -81.32 -5.33 61.24
C LYS A 168 -82.72 -5.97 61.27
N VAL A 169 -82.95 -7.01 60.46
CA VAL A 169 -84.22 -7.76 60.45
C VAL A 169 -84.48 -8.43 61.81
N LEU A 170 -83.45 -9.05 62.39
CA LEU A 170 -83.53 -9.68 63.72
C LEU A 170 -83.81 -8.65 64.83
N GLU A 171 -83.16 -7.49 64.79
CA GLU A 171 -83.42 -6.38 65.72
C GLU A 171 -84.88 -5.90 65.63
N SER A 172 -85.41 -5.72 64.42
CA SER A 172 -86.82 -5.37 64.23
C SER A 172 -87.77 -6.44 64.78
N ALA A 173 -87.52 -7.73 64.51
CA ALA A 173 -88.35 -8.83 65.02
C ALA A 173 -88.31 -8.94 66.55
N LEU A 174 -87.15 -8.70 67.17
CA LEU A 174 -87.00 -8.63 68.62
C LEU A 174 -87.83 -7.47 69.20
N GLN A 175 -87.78 -6.30 68.57
CA GLN A 175 -88.57 -5.14 68.99
C GLN A 175 -90.07 -5.44 68.92
N ASP A 176 -90.54 -6.08 67.84
CA ASP A 176 -91.94 -6.49 67.69
C ASP A 176 -92.36 -7.49 68.77
N LEU A 177 -91.51 -8.46 69.10
CA LEU A 177 -91.78 -9.43 70.17
C LEU A 177 -91.88 -8.75 71.54
N VAL A 178 -90.98 -7.81 71.84
CA VAL A 178 -91.03 -7.00 73.07
C VAL A 178 -92.34 -6.20 73.14
N ASN A 179 -92.73 -5.56 72.04
CA ASN A 179 -93.98 -4.81 71.95
C ASN A 179 -95.20 -5.73 72.18
N TYR A 180 -95.23 -6.92 71.57
CA TYR A 180 -96.33 -7.86 71.73
C TYR A 180 -96.47 -8.37 73.17
N LYS A 181 -95.34 -8.60 73.85
CA LYS A 181 -95.32 -8.99 75.26
C LYS A 181 -95.92 -7.92 76.17
N LEU A 182 -95.67 -6.64 75.89
CA LEU A 182 -96.25 -5.50 76.62
C LEU A 182 -97.76 -5.32 76.41
N TYR A 183 -98.34 -5.92 75.37
CA TYR A 183 -99.79 -5.88 75.11
C TYR A 183 -100.56 -7.02 75.80
N LEU A 184 -99.85 -8.00 76.36
CA LEU A 184 -100.43 -9.18 77.03
C LEU A 184 -100.34 -9.12 78.57
N ASP A 185 -99.58 -8.16 79.11
CA ASP A 185 -99.55 -7.78 80.53
C ASP A 185 -100.51 -6.58 80.77
#